data_AF-A0A9P6BF34-F1
#
_entry.id   AF-A0A9P6BF34-F1
#
_cell.length_a   1.000
_cell.length_b   1.000
_cell.length_c   1.000
_cell.angle_alpha   90.00
_cell.angle_beta   90.00
_cell.angle_gamma   90.00
#
_symmetry.space_group_name_H-M   'P 1'
#
loop_
_entity.id
_entity.type
_entity.pdbx_description
1 polymer ?
#
loop_
_entity_poly.entity_id
_entity_poly.type
_entity_poly.pdbx_seq_one_letter_code
_entity_poly.pdbx_strand_id
1 'polypeptide(L)'
;MVALSTLLWISAKPIIKFLLFAGCGAVMAKHGLLTPAGAKVISGLIFNYTLPALLFAKIVTCVSPDNVDELGFVALIAVLYIMMGAVFGLMIQRTKLVPKRLYWGIVAATMFTNFVS
;
A
#
# COMPACT_ATOMS: atom_id res chain seq x y z
N MET A 1 19.21 12.39 21.48
CA MET A 1 19.20 10.94 21.20
C MET A 1 17.80 10.41 21.48
N VAL A 2 17.17 9.72 20.53
CA VAL A 2 15.83 9.14 20.72
C VAL A 2 15.96 7.84 21.52
N ALA A 3 15.07 7.62 22.48
CA ALA A 3 15.06 6.39 23.27
C ALA A 3 14.72 5.17 22.40
N LEU A 4 15.34 4.02 22.69
CA LEU A 4 15.10 2.76 21.97
C LEU A 4 13.60 2.38 21.96
N SER A 5 12.90 2.62 23.07
CA SER A 5 11.45 2.40 23.19
C SER A 5 10.63 3.20 22.19
N THR A 6 11.03 4.43 21.90
CA THR A 6 10.35 5.29 20.91
C THR A 6 10.54 4.77 19.49
N LEU A 7 11.75 4.31 19.14
CA LEU A 7 12.03 3.73 17.82
C LEU A 7 11.25 2.42 17.59
N LEU A 8 11.18 1.57 18.62
CA LEU A 8 10.37 0.35 18.58
C LEU A 8 8.89 0.67 18.40
N TRP A 9 8.38 1.67 19.12
CA TRP A 9 6.98 2.06 19.03
C TRP A 9 6.60 2.66 17.67
N ILE A 10 7.45 3.53 17.10
CA ILE A 10 7.23 4.12 15.76
C ILE A 10 7.14 3.03 14.70
N SER A 11 8.03 2.03 14.77
CA SER A 11 8.09 0.93 13.80
C SER A 11 6.95 -0.08 13.99
N ALA A 12 6.54 -0.35 15.23
CA ALA A 12 5.47 -1.31 15.53
C ALA A 12 4.07 -0.78 15.20
N LYS A 13 3.83 0.51 15.37
CA LYS A 13 2.51 1.15 15.13
C LYS A 13 1.87 0.81 13.76
N PRO A 14 2.57 0.91 12.62
CA PRO A 14 1.99 0.55 11.32
C PRO A 14 1.70 -0.95 11.19
N ILE A 15 2.57 -1.81 11.74
CA ILE A 15 2.42 -3.27 11.69
C ILE A 15 1.16 -3.69 12.47
N ILE A 16 0.97 -3.12 13.67
CA ILE A 16 -0.21 -3.41 14.51
C ILE A 16 -1.49 -2.99 13.79
N LYS A 17 -1.51 -1.77 13.22
CA LYS A 17 -2.68 -1.29 12.44
C LYS A 17 -2.99 -2.22 11.27
N PHE A 18 -1.97 -2.62 10.51
CA PHE A 18 -2.13 -3.52 9.38
C PHE A 18 -2.71 -4.88 9.81
N LEU A 19 -2.14 -5.49 10.85
CA LEU A 19 -2.61 -6.78 11.39
C LEU A 19 -4.06 -6.70 11.87
N LEU A 20 -4.44 -5.60 12.51
CA LEU A 20 -5.79 -5.41 13.01
C LEU A 20 -6.81 -5.32 11.87
N PHE A 21 -6.56 -4.48 10.85
CA PHE A 21 -7.46 -4.37 9.70
C PHE A 21 -7.51 -5.65 8.84
N ALA A 22 -6.36 -6.28 8.59
CA ALA A 22 -6.30 -7.55 7.86
C ALA A 22 -7.01 -8.67 8.63
N GLY A 23 -6.84 -8.71 9.95
CA GLY A 23 -7.51 -9.65 10.86
C GLY A 23 -9.02 -9.48 10.84
N CYS A 24 -9.53 -8.25 10.95
CA CYS A 24 -10.96 -7.97 10.84
C CYS A 24 -11.53 -8.47 9.51
N GLY A 25 -10.85 -8.18 8.38
CA GLY A 25 -11.26 -8.68 7.07
C GLY A 25 -11.30 -10.22 7.00
N ALA A 26 -10.31 -10.89 7.58
CA ALA A 26 -10.27 -12.35 7.63
C ALA A 26 -11.39 -12.94 8.50
N VAL A 27 -11.71 -12.33 9.64
CA VAL A 27 -12.82 -12.73 10.50
C VAL A 27 -14.16 -12.54 9.78
N MET A 28 -14.37 -11.40 9.11
CA MET A 28 -15.60 -11.15 8.34
C MET A 28 -15.76 -12.13 7.17
N ALA A 29 -14.67 -12.50 6.49
CA ALA A 29 -14.70 -13.52 5.44
C ALA A 29 -15.04 -14.91 6.00
N LYS A 30 -14.51 -15.29 7.18
CA LYS A 30 -14.82 -16.57 7.84
C LYS A 30 -16.28 -16.69 8.26
N HIS A 31 -16.93 -15.59 8.65
CA HIS A 31 -18.34 -15.57 9.03
C HIS A 31 -19.30 -15.40 7.84
N GLY A 32 -18.79 -15.42 6.59
CA GLY A 32 -19.61 -15.25 5.39
C GLY A 32 -20.15 -13.84 5.15
N LEU A 33 -19.81 -12.88 6.00
CA LEU A 33 -20.21 -11.47 5.87
C LEU A 33 -19.54 -10.82 4.65
N LEU A 34 -18.31 -11.23 4.34
CA LEU A 34 -17.55 -10.77 3.19
C LEU A 34 -17.49 -11.86 2.10
N THR A 35 -18.43 -11.81 1.17
CA THR A 35 -18.43 -12.70 0.00
C THR A 35 -17.37 -12.28 -1.02
N PRO A 36 -16.90 -13.18 -1.90
CA PRO A 36 -15.95 -12.83 -2.96
C PRO A 36 -16.45 -11.71 -3.88
N ALA A 37 -17.76 -11.66 -4.14
CA ALA A 37 -18.39 -10.57 -4.88
C ALA A 37 -18.32 -9.24 -4.11
N GLY A 38 -18.65 -9.26 -2.81
CA GLY A 38 -18.56 -8.08 -1.93
C GLY A 38 -17.13 -7.55 -1.83
N ALA A 39 -16.14 -8.43 -1.70
CA ALA A 39 -14.72 -8.04 -1.68
C ALA A 39 -14.29 -7.33 -2.98
N LYS A 40 -14.81 -7.76 -4.14
CA LYS A 40 -14.53 -7.10 -5.42
C LYS A 40 -15.16 -5.70 -5.50
N VAL A 41 -16.39 -5.54 -5.01
CA VAL A 41 -17.06 -4.22 -4.96
C VAL A 41 -16.30 -3.27 -4.04
N ILE A 42 -15.93 -3.73 -2.83
CA ILE A 42 -15.16 -2.93 -1.87
C ILE A 42 -13.80 -2.55 -2.46
N SER A 43 -13.10 -3.48 -3.10
CA SER A 43 -11.84 -3.19 -3.78
C SER A 43 -12.03 -2.12 -4.86
N GLY A 44 -13.10 -2.20 -5.66
CA GLY A 44 -13.45 -1.17 -6.64
C GLY A 44 -13.68 0.20 -5.99
N LEU A 45 -14.37 0.28 -4.85
CA LEU A 45 -14.59 1.52 -4.12
C LEU A 45 -13.27 2.11 -3.61
N ILE A 46 -12.40 1.26 -3.06
CA ILE A 46 -11.08 1.67 -2.54
C ILE A 46 -10.23 2.29 -3.65
N PHE A 47 -10.11 1.61 -4.80
CA PHE A 47 -9.28 2.09 -5.91
C PHE A 47 -9.84 3.33 -6.61
N ASN A 48 -11.16 3.43 -6.77
CA ASN A 48 -11.76 4.54 -7.51
C ASN A 48 -12.03 5.79 -6.67
N TYR A 49 -12.25 5.65 -5.35
CA TYR A 49 -12.67 6.77 -4.51
C TYR A 49 -11.76 6.97 -3.30
N THR A 50 -11.55 5.94 -2.48
CA THR A 50 -10.83 6.12 -1.20
C THR A 50 -9.36 6.45 -1.40
N LEU A 51 -8.68 5.75 -2.31
CA LEU A 51 -7.27 5.99 -2.62
C LEU A 51 -7.01 7.38 -3.22
N PRO A 52 -7.72 7.83 -4.28
CA PRO A 52 -7.51 9.18 -4.81
C PRO A 52 -7.85 10.27 -3.78
N ALA A 53 -8.89 10.09 -2.96
CA ALA A 53 -9.20 11.03 -1.88
C ALA A 53 -8.08 11.11 -0.83
N LEU A 54 -7.50 9.97 -0.44
CA LEU A 54 -6.39 9.92 0.50
C LEU A 54 -5.10 10.54 -0.08
N LEU A 55 -4.81 10.27 -1.34
CA LEU A 55 -3.66 10.86 -2.04
C LEU A 55 -3.81 12.37 -2.12
N PHE A 56 -4.99 12.87 -2.48
CA PHE A 56 -5.27 14.31 -2.51
C PHE A 56 -5.11 14.96 -1.13
N ALA A 57 -5.65 14.33 -0.08
CA ALA A 57 -5.51 14.82 1.30
C ALA A 57 -4.05 14.90 1.76
N LYS A 58 -3.17 14.01 1.28
CA LYS A 58 -1.72 14.08 1.57
C LYS A 58 -1.01 15.13 0.73
N ILE A 59 -1.30 15.20 -0.56
CA ILE A 59 -0.66 16.17 -1.47
C ILE A 59 -0.95 17.59 -1.01
N VAL A 60 -2.20 17.92 -0.67
CA VAL A 60 -2.56 19.28 -0.25
C VAL A 60 -1.82 19.74 1.01
N THR A 61 -1.50 18.83 1.93
CA THR A 61 -0.70 19.15 3.13
C THR A 61 0.79 19.31 2.85
N CYS A 62 1.28 18.76 1.74
CA CYS A 62 2.69 18.86 1.33
C CYS A 62 2.96 20.07 0.44
N VAL A 63 1.94 20.63 -0.23
CA VAL A 63 2.08 21.81 -1.07
C VAL A 63 2.23 23.05 -0.18
N SER A 64 3.45 23.58 -0.10
CA SER A 64 3.76 24.91 0.45
C SER A 64 4.43 25.74 -0.64
N PRO A 65 4.29 27.08 -0.64
CA PRO A 65 4.85 27.95 -1.68
C PRO A 65 6.35 27.76 -1.90
N ASP A 66 7.08 27.35 -0.86
CA ASP A 66 8.53 27.16 -0.87
C ASP A 66 8.96 25.83 -1.53
N ASN A 67 8.07 24.83 -1.62
CA ASN A 67 8.41 23.46 -2.03
C ASN A 67 7.73 23.03 -3.36
N VAL A 68 7.08 23.96 -4.07
CA VAL A 68 6.33 23.65 -5.30
C VAL A 68 7.22 23.09 -6.41
N ASP A 69 8.47 23.57 -6.49
CA ASP A 69 9.43 23.11 -7.50
C ASP A 69 9.90 21.66 -7.24
N GLU A 70 10.00 21.27 -5.98
CA GLU A 70 10.40 19.91 -5.59
C GLU A 70 9.29 18.88 -5.84
N LEU A 71 8.03 19.33 -5.92
CA LEU A 71 6.87 18.46 -6.02
C LEU A 71 6.87 17.63 -7.32
N GLY A 72 7.32 18.23 -8.42
CA GLY A 72 7.49 17.53 -9.70
C GLY A 72 8.59 16.47 -9.66
N PHE A 73 9.69 16.77 -8.98
CA PHE A 73 10.79 15.83 -8.81
C PHE A 73 10.41 14.66 -7.90
N VAL A 74 9.69 14.92 -6.81
CA VAL A 74 9.13 13.90 -5.92
C VAL A 74 8.15 12.98 -6.67
N ALA A 75 7.31 13.54 -7.54
CA ALA A 75 6.40 12.74 -8.37
C ALA A 75 7.16 11.83 -9.33
N LEU A 76 8.25 12.32 -9.95
CA LEU A 76 9.10 11.52 -10.84
C LEU A 76 9.78 10.37 -10.09
N ILE A 77 10.33 10.65 -8.90
CA ILE A 77 10.92 9.63 -8.02
C ILE A 77 9.87 8.58 -7.63
N ALA A 78 8.65 9.01 -7.27
CA ALA A 78 7.58 8.10 -6.91
C ALA A 78 7.22 7.14 -8.07
N VAL A 79 7.14 7.64 -9.30
CA VAL A 79 6.91 6.80 -10.49
C VAL A 79 8.04 5.80 -10.69
N LEU A 80 9.30 6.22 -10.53
CA LEU A 80 10.45 5.32 -10.64
C LEU A 80 10.43 4.21 -9.58
N TYR A 81 10.06 4.53 -8.33
CA TYR A 81 9.91 3.53 -7.28
C TYR A 81 8.80 2.52 -7.59
N ILE A 82 7.65 2.96 -8.10
CA ILE A 82 6.54 2.09 -8.49
C ILE A 82 6.98 1.16 -9.64
N MET A 83 7.66 1.70 -10.65
CA MET A 83 8.21 0.94 -11.78
C MET A 83 9.23 -0.10 -11.31
N MET A 84 10.13 0.30 -10.41
CA MET A 84 11.15 -0.59 -9.87
C MET A 84 10.53 -1.73 -9.03
N GLY A 85 9.51 -1.42 -8.22
CA GLY A 85 8.71 -2.42 -7.51
C GLY A 85 8.06 -3.44 -8.46
N ALA A 86 7.48 -2.96 -9.57
CA ALA A 86 6.91 -3.84 -10.59
C ALA A 86 7.97 -4.74 -11.26
N VAL A 87 9.15 -4.19 -11.58
CA VAL A 87 10.27 -4.97 -12.15
C VAL A 87 10.72 -6.06 -11.19
N PHE A 88 10.90 -5.74 -9.90
CA PHE A 88 11.23 -6.75 -8.89
C PHE A 88 10.14 -7.80 -8.73
N GLY A 89 8.87 -7.40 -8.75
CA GLY A 89 7.74 -8.32 -8.76
C GLY A 89 7.81 -9.31 -9.92
N LEU A 90 8.09 -8.83 -11.13
CA LEU A 90 8.24 -9.66 -12.33
C LEU A 90 9.47 -10.58 -12.25
N MET A 91 10.58 -10.10 -11.68
CA MET A 91 11.76 -10.94 -11.42
C MET A 91 11.44 -12.08 -10.44
N ILE A 92 10.70 -11.80 -9.36
CA ILE A 92 10.28 -12.82 -8.39
C ILE A 92 9.41 -13.88 -9.07
N GLN A 93 8.55 -13.52 -10.03
CA GLN A 93 7.75 -14.50 -10.77
C GLN A 93 8.62 -15.50 -11.56
N ARG A 94 9.83 -15.11 -12.01
CA ARG A 94 10.74 -15.99 -12.75
C ARG A 94 11.34 -17.10 -11.88
N THR A 95 11.31 -16.95 -10.56
CA THR A 95 11.91 -17.92 -9.63
C THR A 95 11.14 -19.25 -9.54
N LYS A 96 9.98 -19.39 -10.20
CA LYS A 96 9.08 -20.58 -10.15
C LYS A 96 8.60 -20.99 -8.75
N LEU A 97 8.99 -20.27 -7.70
CA LEU A 97 8.53 -20.48 -6.31
C LEU A 97 7.10 -20.00 -6.07
N VAL A 98 6.52 -19.28 -7.05
CA VAL A 98 5.22 -18.61 -6.91
C VAL A 98 4.12 -19.41 -7.61
N PRO A 99 3.00 -19.74 -6.93
CA PRO A 99 1.84 -20.37 -7.55
C PRO A 99 1.23 -19.46 -8.63
N LYS A 100 0.84 -20.04 -9.78
CA LYS A 100 0.34 -19.24 -10.92
C LYS A 100 -0.86 -18.34 -10.61
N ARG A 101 -1.69 -18.74 -9.63
CA ARG A 101 -2.84 -17.96 -9.15
C ARG A 101 -2.45 -16.64 -8.46
N LEU A 102 -1.25 -16.57 -7.88
CA LEU A 102 -0.79 -15.41 -7.10
C LEU A 102 0.14 -14.49 -7.90
N TYR A 103 0.47 -14.81 -9.15
CA TYR A 103 1.45 -14.03 -9.93
C TYR A 103 1.15 -12.52 -9.94
N TRP A 104 -0.06 -12.15 -10.34
CA TRP A 104 -0.48 -10.76 -10.37
C TRP A 104 -0.65 -10.16 -8.97
N GLY A 105 -0.94 -10.98 -7.96
CA GLY A 105 -0.98 -10.56 -6.57
C GLY A 105 0.39 -10.14 -6.04
N ILE A 106 1.46 -10.87 -6.38
CA ILE A 106 2.83 -10.52 -5.97
C ILE A 106 3.33 -9.26 -6.69
N VAL A 107 3.03 -9.13 -7.98
CA VAL A 107 3.39 -7.89 -8.71
C VAL A 107 2.63 -6.70 -8.16
N ALA A 108 1.33 -6.83 -7.89
CA ALA A 108 0.57 -5.76 -7.25
C ALA A 108 1.11 -5.43 -5.85
N ALA A 109 1.49 -6.42 -5.04
CA ALA A 109 2.03 -6.19 -3.69
C ALA A 109 3.42 -5.54 -3.68
N THR A 110 4.23 -5.77 -4.72
CA THR A 110 5.57 -5.17 -4.87
C THR A 110 5.52 -3.80 -5.52
N MET A 111 4.55 -3.55 -6.40
CA MET A 111 4.32 -2.27 -7.06
C MET A 111 3.60 -1.27 -6.15
N PHE A 112 2.57 -1.72 -5.44
CA PHE A 112 1.77 -0.89 -4.54
C PHE A 112 2.20 -1.14 -3.11
N THR A 113 3.18 -0.34 -2.66
CA THR A 113 3.57 -0.33 -1.25
C THR A 113 2.46 0.29 -0.38
N ASN A 114 2.54 0.08 0.92
CA ASN A 114 1.62 0.67 1.86
C ASN A 114 1.92 2.18 2.04
N PHE A 115 1.02 3.03 1.53
CA PHE A 115 1.11 4.50 1.66
C PHE A 115 0.76 5.05 3.06
N VAL A 116 0.42 4.18 4.02
CA VAL A 116 0.17 4.48 5.44
C VAL A 116 1.44 4.18 6.27
N SER A 117 2.54 4.78 5.86
CA SER A 117 3.72 4.99 6.71
C SER A 117 3.98 6.48 6.89
#